data_AF-A0ABD7QIX8-F1
#
_entry.id   AF-A0ABD7QIX8-F1
#
_cell.length_a   1.000
_cell.length_b   1.000
_cell.length_c   1.000
_cell.angle_alpha   90.00
_cell.angle_beta   90.00
_cell.angle_gamma   90.00
#
_symmetry.space_group_name_H-M   'P 1'
#
loop_
_entity.id
_entity.type
_entity.pdbx_description
1 polymer ?
#
loop_
_entity_poly.entity_id
_entity_poly.type
_entity_poly.pdbx_seq_one_letter_code
_entity_poly.pdbx_strand_id
1 'polypeptide(L)'
;MRSKGWRLALLLSVPLPLAGEARDPFQPAEDRCQVAALTQWRYGGAIGSPQQWIGILQDSAGKWRRVRVNDTLATGWKISLLTAEKIEIATGPGCDPLHWRWLREEKKDAMDKPVISAAAGGSGGQKRAADLSGGR
;
A
#
# COMPACT_ATOMS: atom_id res chain seq x y z
N MET A 1 -28.63 -24.44 -67.42
CA MET A 1 -29.30 -23.66 -66.34
C MET A 1 -28.54 -23.85 -65.04
N ARG A 2 -28.45 -22.80 -64.21
CA ARG A 2 -28.11 -22.81 -62.76
C ARG A 2 -26.63 -22.90 -62.33
N SER A 3 -25.77 -22.00 -62.84
CA SER A 3 -24.51 -21.58 -62.16
C SER A 3 -24.70 -20.36 -61.23
N LYS A 4 -25.95 -19.93 -60.99
CA LYS A 4 -26.31 -18.70 -60.25
C LYS A 4 -26.52 -18.87 -58.74
N GLY A 5 -26.55 -20.11 -58.24
CA GLY A 5 -26.83 -20.39 -56.82
C GLY A 5 -25.60 -20.35 -55.89
N TRP A 6 -24.41 -20.66 -56.41
CA TRP A 6 -23.23 -20.82 -55.55
C TRP A 6 -22.63 -19.47 -55.10
N ARG A 7 -22.76 -18.42 -55.92
CA ARG A 7 -22.26 -17.08 -55.54
C ARG A 7 -23.07 -16.42 -54.41
N LEU A 8 -24.30 -16.89 -54.16
CA LEU A 8 -25.16 -16.38 -53.09
C LEU A 8 -24.91 -17.10 -51.76
N ALA A 9 -24.47 -18.36 -51.79
CA ALA A 9 -24.18 -19.12 -50.56
C ALA A 9 -22.91 -18.64 -49.83
N LEU A 10 -21.95 -18.08 -50.57
CA LEU A 10 -20.69 -17.56 -50.01
C LEU A 10 -20.83 -16.18 -49.35
N LEU A 11 -21.91 -15.44 -49.62
CA LEU A 11 -22.18 -14.14 -49.00
C LEU A 11 -22.86 -14.26 -47.63
N LEU A 12 -23.38 -15.44 -47.28
CA LEU A 12 -24.11 -15.65 -46.02
C LEU A 12 -23.22 -16.09 -44.85
N SER A 13 -21.94 -16.40 -45.10
CA SER A 13 -20.98 -16.89 -44.09
C SER A 13 -20.05 -15.80 -43.55
N VAL A 14 -20.31 -14.52 -43.84
CA VAL A 14 -19.57 -13.42 -43.24
C VAL A 14 -20.23 -13.08 -41.90
N PRO A 15 -19.61 -13.35 -40.75
CA PRO A 15 -20.16 -12.90 -39.47
C PRO A 15 -20.18 -11.37 -39.50
N LEU A 16 -21.37 -10.77 -39.49
CA LEU A 16 -21.52 -9.33 -39.29
C LEU A 16 -20.96 -9.01 -37.90
N PRO A 17 -20.00 -8.07 -37.76
CA PRO A 17 -19.70 -7.54 -36.45
C PRO A 17 -20.95 -6.82 -35.97
N LEU A 18 -21.60 -7.36 -34.94
CA LEU A 18 -22.67 -6.69 -34.21
C LEU A 18 -22.03 -5.46 -33.54
N ALA A 19 -22.02 -4.34 -34.26
CA ALA A 19 -21.61 -3.07 -33.72
C ALA A 19 -22.68 -2.61 -32.73
N GLY A 20 -22.38 -2.69 -31.43
CA GLY A 20 -23.20 -2.07 -30.41
C GLY A 20 -23.54 -2.98 -29.23
N GLU A 21 -22.55 -3.62 -28.63
CA GLU A 21 -22.68 -3.93 -27.21
C GLU A 21 -22.50 -2.60 -26.47
N ALA A 22 -23.61 -2.00 -26.05
CA ALA A 22 -23.59 -0.88 -25.11
C ALA A 22 -22.83 -1.38 -23.89
N ARG A 23 -21.64 -0.82 -23.63
CA ARG A 23 -20.86 -1.16 -22.44
C ARG A 23 -21.78 -1.06 -21.24
N ASP A 24 -21.80 -2.12 -20.44
CA ASP A 24 -22.51 -2.14 -19.17
C ASP A 24 -22.09 -0.88 -18.38
N PRO A 25 -23.02 0.04 -18.07
CA PRO A 25 -22.70 1.29 -17.36
C PRO A 25 -22.04 1.08 -16.00
N PHE A 26 -22.12 -0.14 -15.45
CA PHE A 26 -21.52 -0.51 -14.18
C PHE A 26 -20.17 -1.24 -14.34
N GLN A 27 -19.75 -1.56 -15.57
CA GLN A 27 -18.40 -2.07 -15.79
C GLN A 27 -17.39 -0.94 -15.57
N PRO A 28 -16.44 -1.10 -14.64
CA PRO A 28 -15.37 -0.13 -14.47
C PRO A 28 -14.55 -0.03 -15.76
N ALA A 29 -14.07 1.18 -16.05
CA ALA A 29 -13.18 1.40 -17.17
C ALA A 29 -11.97 0.46 -17.09
N GLU A 30 -11.55 -0.07 -18.23
CA GLU A 30 -10.33 -0.89 -18.29
C GLU A 30 -9.17 -0.11 -17.67
N ASP A 31 -8.58 -0.70 -16.64
CA ASP A 31 -7.48 -0.10 -15.91
C ASP A 31 -6.17 -0.27 -16.71
N ARG A 32 -6.00 0.62 -17.69
CA ARG A 32 -4.80 0.67 -18.56
C ARG A 32 -3.51 0.85 -17.76
N CYS A 33 -3.61 1.46 -16.59
CA CYS A 33 -2.48 1.75 -15.70
C CYS A 33 -2.24 0.64 -14.68
N GLN A 34 -3.15 -0.34 -14.62
CA GLN A 34 -3.19 -1.45 -13.67
C GLN A 34 -3.11 -0.98 -12.20
N VAL A 35 -3.53 0.25 -11.88
CA VAL A 35 -3.48 0.81 -10.52
C VAL A 35 -4.27 -0.05 -9.52
N ALA A 36 -5.39 -0.64 -9.93
CA ALA A 36 -6.16 -1.59 -9.14
C ALA A 36 -5.32 -2.81 -8.75
N ALA A 37 -4.45 -3.30 -9.64
CA ALA A 37 -3.55 -4.39 -9.31
C ALA A 37 -2.50 -3.98 -8.26
N LEU A 38 -2.01 -2.73 -8.26
CA LEU A 38 -1.13 -2.21 -7.20
C LEU A 38 -1.78 -2.28 -5.81
N THR A 39 -3.10 -2.08 -5.69
CA THR A 39 -3.79 -2.15 -4.39
C THR A 39 -3.72 -3.53 -3.75
N GLN A 40 -3.53 -4.59 -4.54
CA GLN A 40 -3.42 -5.97 -4.07
C GLN A 40 -1.99 -6.33 -3.65
N TRP A 41 -1.01 -5.49 -3.99
CA TRP A 41 0.38 -5.70 -3.61
C TRP A 41 0.64 -5.18 -2.21
N ARG A 42 1.63 -5.76 -1.53
CA ARG A 42 2.00 -5.37 -0.16
C ARG A 42 3.47 -5.04 -0.07
N TYR A 43 3.77 -3.90 0.56
CA TYR A 43 5.14 -3.52 0.89
C TYR A 43 5.55 -4.10 2.24
N GLY A 44 6.57 -4.96 2.23
CA GLY A 44 7.13 -5.58 3.44
C GLY A 44 8.28 -4.77 4.07
N GLY A 45 8.68 -3.67 3.45
CA GLY A 45 9.80 -2.83 3.88
C GLY A 45 11.01 -2.90 2.95
N ALA A 46 12.06 -2.19 3.34
CA ALA A 46 13.35 -2.18 2.66
C ALA A 46 14.47 -2.61 3.62
N ILE A 47 15.48 -3.26 3.07
CA ILE A 47 16.68 -3.75 3.76
C ILE A 47 17.90 -3.28 2.98
N GLY A 48 18.93 -2.83 3.67
CA GLY A 48 20.18 -2.40 3.04
C GLY A 48 20.78 -1.17 3.69
N SER A 49 21.60 -0.46 2.91
CA SER A 49 22.24 0.78 3.30
C SER A 49 21.75 1.93 2.41
N PRO A 50 22.01 3.20 2.77
CA PRO A 50 21.61 4.35 1.97
C PRO A 50 22.05 4.30 0.50
N GLN A 51 23.17 3.64 0.17
CA GLN A 51 23.62 3.48 -1.21
C GLN A 51 22.98 2.28 -1.93
N GLN A 52 22.47 1.29 -1.20
CA GLN A 52 21.96 0.05 -1.78
C GLN A 52 20.79 -0.50 -0.96
N TRP A 53 19.61 0.07 -1.21
CA TRP A 53 18.35 -0.47 -0.69
C TRP A 53 17.80 -1.59 -1.55
N ILE A 54 17.24 -2.60 -0.90
CA ILE A 54 16.48 -3.68 -1.51
C ILE A 54 15.09 -3.69 -0.87
N GLY A 55 14.06 -3.46 -1.70
CA GLY A 55 12.66 -3.45 -1.30
C GLY A 55 12.10 -4.87 -1.32
N ILE A 56 11.22 -5.17 -0.39
CA ILE A 56 10.50 -6.44 -0.31
C ILE A 56 9.04 -6.16 -0.67
N LEU A 57 8.58 -6.71 -1.79
CA LEU A 57 7.21 -6.59 -2.27
C LEU A 57 6.55 -7.96 -2.36
N GLN A 58 5.31 -8.05 -1.90
CA GLN A 58 4.44 -9.19 -2.16
C GLN A 58 3.56 -8.85 -3.36
N ASP A 59 3.52 -9.72 -4.37
CA ASP A 59 2.58 -9.57 -5.47
C ASP A 59 1.16 -10.05 -5.10
N SER A 60 0.22 -9.87 -6.02
CA SER A 60 -1.17 -10.29 -5.87
C SER A 60 -1.35 -11.80 -5.70
N ALA A 61 -0.38 -12.62 -6.11
CA ALA A 61 -0.37 -14.06 -5.88
C ALA A 61 0.20 -14.44 -4.51
N GLY A 62 0.59 -13.46 -3.68
CA GLY A 62 1.19 -13.70 -2.37
C GLY A 62 2.68 -14.01 -2.43
N LYS A 63 3.34 -13.90 -3.58
CA LYS A 63 4.76 -14.20 -3.74
C LYS A 63 5.61 -12.99 -3.37
N TRP A 64 6.53 -13.20 -2.44
CA TRP A 64 7.52 -12.20 -2.06
C TRP A 64 8.64 -12.10 -3.10
N ARG A 65 9.00 -10.88 -3.46
CA ARG A 65 10.10 -10.55 -4.36
C ARG A 65 10.94 -9.40 -3.82
N ARG A 66 12.22 -9.45 -4.18
CA ARG A 66 13.19 -8.40 -3.94
C ARG A 66 13.23 -7.47 -5.14
N VAL A 67 13.20 -6.17 -4.90
CA VAL A 67 13.23 -5.13 -5.94
C VAL A 67 14.24 -4.05 -5.59
N ARG A 68 14.77 -3.37 -6.60
CA ARG A 68 15.66 -2.21 -6.48
C ARG A 68 15.08 -1.02 -7.25
N VAL A 69 15.67 0.15 -7.02
CA VAL A 69 15.39 1.34 -7.84
C VAL A 69 15.67 0.99 -9.32
N ASN A 70 14.78 1.44 -10.20
CA ASN A 70 14.74 1.17 -11.64
C ASN A 70 14.32 -0.24 -12.07
N ASP A 71 14.03 -1.17 -11.16
CA ASP A 71 13.50 -2.48 -11.56
C ASP A 71 12.10 -2.32 -12.20
N THR A 72 11.84 -3.10 -13.26
CA THR A 72 10.55 -3.17 -13.94
C THR A 72 9.78 -4.41 -13.47
N LEU A 73 8.56 -4.20 -12.99
CA LEU A 73 7.66 -5.26 -12.55
C LEU A 73 6.93 -5.88 -13.75
N ALA A 74 6.36 -7.08 -13.58
CA ALA A 74 5.69 -7.82 -14.66
C ALA A 74 4.52 -7.06 -15.31
N THR A 75 3.94 -6.11 -14.58
CA THR A 75 2.84 -5.25 -15.01
C THR A 75 3.31 -4.01 -15.79
N GLY A 76 4.62 -3.81 -15.96
CA GLY A 76 5.22 -2.67 -16.67
C GLY A 76 5.54 -1.48 -15.77
N TRP A 77 5.18 -1.51 -14.48
CA TRP A 77 5.55 -0.44 -13.55
C TRP A 77 7.04 -0.46 -13.22
N LYS A 78 7.57 0.71 -12.85
CA LYS A 78 8.98 0.87 -12.52
C LYS A 78 9.15 1.43 -11.11
N ILE A 79 10.08 0.87 -10.35
CA ILE A 79 10.44 1.42 -9.03
C ILE A 79 11.20 2.74 -9.24
N SER A 80 10.61 3.87 -8.84
CA SER A 80 11.22 5.20 -9.01
C SER A 80 12.08 5.60 -7.82
N LEU A 81 11.64 5.25 -6.60
CA LEU A 81 12.34 5.57 -5.36
C LEU A 81 12.22 4.41 -4.37
N LEU A 82 13.30 4.16 -3.65
CA LEU A 82 13.33 3.17 -2.57
C LEU A 82 14.22 3.69 -1.43
N THR A 83 13.63 3.86 -0.26
CA THR A 83 14.32 4.25 0.98
C THR A 83 13.95 3.29 2.10
N ALA A 84 14.59 3.46 3.28
CA ALA A 84 14.24 2.70 4.48
C ALA A 84 12.75 2.80 4.85
N GLU A 85 12.16 3.98 4.61
CA GLU A 85 10.83 4.38 5.08
C GLU A 85 9.77 4.29 4.00
N LYS A 86 10.11 4.53 2.73
CA LYS A 86 9.13 4.59 1.66
C LYS A 86 9.61 3.95 0.36
N ILE A 87 8.65 3.49 -0.41
CA ILE A 87 8.85 3.05 -1.78
C ILE A 87 7.87 3.80 -2.69
N GLU A 88 8.35 4.21 -3.87
CA GLU A 88 7.54 4.86 -4.89
C GLU A 88 7.67 4.08 -6.21
N ILE A 89 6.53 3.90 -6.87
CA ILE A 89 6.40 3.16 -8.11
C ILE A 89 5.78 4.07 -9.16
N ALA A 90 6.43 4.23 -10.30
CA ALA A 90 5.89 4.93 -11.45
C ALA A 90 4.90 4.02 -12.18
N THR A 91 3.65 4.47 -12.28
CA THR A 91 2.54 3.74 -12.93
C THR A 91 2.53 3.91 -14.46
N GLY A 92 3.23 4.93 -14.97
CA GLY A 92 3.40 5.19 -16.40
C GLY A 92 2.92 6.59 -16.84
N PRO A 93 3.24 7.01 -18.06
CA PRO A 93 2.80 8.31 -18.58
C PRO A 93 1.29 8.34 -18.80
N GLY A 94 0.62 9.39 -18.34
CA GLY A 94 -0.83 9.56 -18.48
C GLY A 94 -1.67 8.77 -17.48
N CYS A 95 -1.04 8.17 -16.46
CA CYS A 95 -1.71 7.46 -15.38
C CYS A 95 -1.90 8.36 -14.16
N ASP A 96 -3.06 8.25 -13.50
CA ASP A 96 -3.35 8.92 -12.23
C ASP A 96 -3.62 7.88 -11.14
N PRO A 97 -2.83 7.83 -10.05
CA PRO A 97 -1.67 8.67 -9.77
C PRO A 97 -0.44 8.27 -10.60
N LEU A 98 0.38 9.25 -10.98
CA LEU A 98 1.66 9.02 -11.69
C LEU A 98 2.66 8.21 -10.86
N HIS A 99 2.58 8.36 -9.54
CA HIS A 99 3.43 7.66 -8.58
C HIS A 99 2.57 7.05 -7.49
N TRP A 100 2.69 5.74 -7.32
CA TRP A 100 2.12 5.00 -6.21
C TRP A 100 3.12 4.94 -5.07
N ARG A 101 2.71 5.27 -3.84
CA ARG A 101 3.61 5.35 -2.69
C ARG A 101 3.12 4.52 -1.52
N TRP A 102 4.01 3.69 -0.98
CA TRP A 102 3.81 3.05 0.32
C TRP A 102 4.79 3.63 1.34
N LEU A 103 4.25 3.95 2.51
CA LEU A 103 5.01 4.32 3.70
C LEU A 103 5.11 3.10 4.60
N ARG A 104 6.27 2.89 5.22
CA ARG A 104 6.43 1.96 6.33
C ARG A 104 5.55 2.46 7.47
N GLU A 105 4.67 1.61 7.99
CA GLU A 105 3.99 1.93 9.25
C GLU A 105 5.04 2.09 10.35
N GLU A 106 5.11 3.29 10.91
CA GLU A 106 5.89 3.57 12.10
C GLU A 106 5.14 2.96 13.28
N LYS A 107 5.64 1.84 13.79
CA LYS A 107 5.15 1.32 15.06
C LYS A 107 5.55 2.33 16.13
N LYS A 108 4.63 3.20 16.54
CA LYS A 108 4.81 4.04 17.72
C LYS A 108 4.85 3.12 18.93
N ASP A 109 6.04 2.76 19.37
CA ASP A 109 6.25 2.15 20.67
C ASP A 109 5.85 3.20 21.73
N ALA A 110 4.60 3.11 22.20
CA ALA A 110 4.10 3.92 23.30
C ALA A 110 4.81 3.47 24.59
N MET A 111 5.95 4.09 24.86
CA MET A 111 6.74 3.87 26.07
C MET A 111 6.14 4.68 27.23
N ASP A 112 5.87 3.95 28.32
CA ASP A 112 5.59 4.35 29.71
C ASP A 112 4.45 5.34 30.01
N LYS A 113 3.40 4.80 30.64
CA LYS A 113 2.48 5.58 31.48
C LYS A 113 3.28 6.28 32.57
N PRO A 114 3.12 7.59 32.82
CA PRO A 114 3.68 8.20 34.01
C PRO A 114 3.02 7.56 35.24
N VAL A 115 3.83 6.99 36.14
CA VAL A 115 3.43 6.79 37.53
C VAL A 115 3.12 8.17 38.10
N ILE A 116 1.84 8.45 38.27
CA ILE A 116 1.40 9.61 39.04
C ILE A 116 1.64 9.23 40.50
N SER A 117 2.78 9.64 41.06
CA SER A 117 2.95 9.65 42.51
C SER A 117 1.90 10.61 43.07
N ALA A 118 0.84 10.04 43.64
CA ALA A 118 -0.14 10.78 44.42
C ALA A 118 0.56 11.34 45.68
N ALA A 119 1.14 12.54 45.56
CA ALA A 119 1.42 13.37 46.72
C ALA A 119 0.06 13.89 47.21
N ALA A 120 -0.52 13.15 48.15
CA ALA A 120 -1.70 13.56 48.89
C ALA A 120 -1.47 14.95 49.50
N GLY A 121 -2.37 15.88 49.19
CA GLY A 121 -2.51 17.10 49.96
C GLY A 121 -2.89 16.77 51.41
N GLY A 122 -2.21 17.42 52.35
CA GLY A 122 -2.45 17.26 53.78
C GLY A 122 -1.84 18.42 54.55
N SER A 123 -2.52 19.56 54.55
CA SER A 123 -2.32 20.64 55.49
C SER A 123 -2.58 20.17 56.93
N GLY A 124 -1.71 20.55 57.87
CA GLY A 124 -2.07 20.65 59.28
C GLY A 124 -1.12 19.98 60.26
N GLY A 125 -0.68 20.76 61.26
CA GLY A 125 -0.40 20.18 62.59
C GLY A 125 0.97 20.48 63.19
N GLN A 126 1.20 21.74 63.52
CA GLN A 126 2.16 22.18 64.54
C GLN A 126 1.93 21.40 65.86
N LYS A 127 2.91 20.63 66.36
CA LYS A 127 2.99 20.24 67.78
C LYS A 127 4.42 20.24 68.29
N ARG A 128 4.62 21.05 69.32
CA ARG A 128 5.83 21.23 70.13
C ARG A 128 6.19 19.92 70.83
N ALA A 129 7.48 19.59 70.89
CA ALA A 129 8.00 18.65 71.87
C ALA A 129 8.70 19.46 72.96
N ALA A 130 8.05 19.55 74.12
CA ALA A 130 8.68 19.91 75.38
C ALA A 130 9.02 18.59 76.11
N ASP A 131 10.31 18.46 76.41
CA ASP A 131 10.93 18.10 77.70
C ASP A 131 10.44 16.92 78.56
N LEU A 132 11.45 16.29 79.19
CA LEU A 132 11.47 15.44 80.40
C LEU A 132 11.34 13.90 80.31
N SER A 133 12.52 13.28 80.52
CA SER A 133 12.85 12.38 81.65
C SER A 133 12.52 10.88 81.60
N GLY A 134 13.59 10.06 81.71
CA GLY A 134 13.72 9.17 82.87
C GLY A 134 13.68 7.65 82.65
N GLY A 135 14.86 7.01 82.76
CA GLY A 135 15.09 5.84 83.62
C GLY A 135 14.94 4.43 83.03
N ARG A 136 16.06 3.72 82.87
CA ARG A 136 16.57 2.75 83.85
C ARG A 136 18.00 2.33 83.48
#